data_AF-A0A2A2SAP2-F1
#
_entry.id   AF-A0A2A2SAP2-F1
#
_cell.length_a   1.000
_cell.length_b   1.000
_cell.length_c   1.000
_cell.angle_alpha   90.00
_cell.angle_beta   90.00
_cell.angle_gamma   90.00
#
_symmetry.space_group_name_H-M   'P 1'
#
loop_
_entity.id
_entity.type
_entity.pdbx_description
1 polymer ?
#
loop_
_entity_poly.entity_id
_entity_poly.type
_entity_poly.pdbx_seq_one_letter_code
_entity_poly.pdbx_strand_id
1 'polypeptide(L)'
;MGELKISFGISGTEEAWYIARGSTPGFAAIDVSRLPGPKPEFTGPVQVFTAFERETWSGKIFANQVAARTDASGTDTFDYLFTWNKVKNVQLLSDTAQSVVLDGFVHVDAQIGVDDVAATSLMLVGAKRANVITGLGDDKVDIQMVSDVNSSWVDDFRVATGAGDDLVKLSGLDVQAQLAAGDRTYLEAVNKPGLLLTNSGVGGNAYVDLGAGDDRLFGYESNEWVIAGTDDGAVEQVLATAPPKGFGYAVGGSTAKGGCASVLYKIDLATGAATAVGEVKLQIGWLPITGLEIESLSLNPKDGQLYGFASKFGILDALVKIDPLTAKTTYIKLNCNNLHAELQDMAFDAAGNLYLAVNGDFLQVDTKTGAIKTLGNDTLDCKIGALAIDASGRVFGLAELGVKGTIVYEIDRATGKTIAAHKIAGLDKNSAIEGMSFDSAGTLWAVDRVTGATYKIDLAAKKAVLAATTLSDKQQFGDGFEALAIDGAVVKTLVDLNALGGDVVTTGLGSDRLYYAAGDGVDTITDFDVANDTLHIAGYAADRVRIDVFNGDTFIRFTDSSPDGFVDDAMIQLSGVANFALSMLKFEDTPW
;
A
#
# COMPACT_ATOMS: atom_id res chain seq x y z
N MET A 1 1.43 37.99 25.19
CA MET A 1 0.60 38.13 23.98
C MET A 1 1.37 39.08 23.08
N GLY A 2 1.76 38.65 21.89
CA GLY A 2 2.25 39.58 20.88
C GLY A 2 1.13 40.55 20.51
N GLU A 3 1.50 41.74 20.06
CA GLU A 3 0.55 42.81 19.78
C GLU A 3 -0.10 42.58 18.40
N LEU A 4 -1.43 42.41 18.37
CA LEU A 4 -2.18 42.28 17.11
C LEU A 4 -2.26 43.64 16.41
N LYS A 5 -1.75 43.70 15.18
CA LYS A 5 -1.87 44.88 14.31
C LYS A 5 -2.95 44.63 13.28
N ILE A 6 -3.92 45.54 13.20
CA ILE A 6 -5.01 45.48 12.22
C ILE A 6 -5.11 46.77 11.41
N SER A 7 -5.31 46.63 10.10
CA SER A 7 -5.46 47.77 9.18
C SER A 7 -6.69 47.62 8.31
N PHE A 8 -7.41 48.73 8.05
CA PHE A 8 -8.61 48.73 7.21
C PHE A 8 -8.50 49.68 6.01
N GLY A 9 -9.09 49.29 4.88
CA GLY A 9 -9.13 50.05 3.62
C GLY A 9 -10.53 50.07 2.98
N ILE A 10 -10.95 51.25 2.50
CA ILE A 10 -12.26 51.48 1.84
C ILE A 10 -12.23 51.36 0.31
N SER A 11 -11.05 51.41 -0.30
CA SER A 11 -10.86 51.37 -1.75
C SER A 11 -10.14 50.08 -2.15
N GLY A 12 -10.42 49.55 -3.33
CA GLY A 12 -9.73 48.38 -3.86
C GLY A 12 -10.06 48.21 -5.33
N THR A 13 -9.14 47.60 -6.09
CA THR A 13 -9.36 47.24 -7.49
C THR A 13 -9.79 45.78 -7.58
N GLU A 14 -10.50 45.46 -8.66
CA GLU A 14 -10.94 44.09 -8.95
C GLU A 14 -9.75 43.14 -9.05
N GLU A 15 -8.64 43.68 -9.56
CA GLU A 15 -7.34 43.05 -9.78
C GLU A 15 -6.43 43.04 -8.53
N ALA A 16 -6.87 43.57 -7.36
CA ALA A 16 -6.02 43.58 -6.17
C ALA A 16 -6.03 42.21 -5.45
N TRP A 17 -4.91 41.50 -5.52
CA TRP A 17 -4.73 40.14 -4.97
C TRP A 17 -4.17 40.09 -3.56
N TYR A 18 -3.52 41.16 -3.12
CA TYR A 18 -3.04 41.37 -1.77
C TYR A 18 -3.03 42.87 -1.53
N ILE A 19 -2.99 43.25 -0.26
CA ILE A 19 -2.93 44.63 0.15
C ILE A 19 -1.52 45.18 -0.12
N ALA A 20 -1.40 45.94 -1.21
CA ALA A 20 -0.13 46.50 -1.65
C ALA A 20 0.37 47.64 -0.73
N ARG A 21 1.70 47.70 -0.60
CA ARG A 21 2.43 48.75 0.11
C ARG A 21 2.24 50.09 -0.62
N GLY A 22 1.31 50.91 -0.14
CA GLY A 22 1.45 52.35 -0.30
C GLY A 22 2.70 52.84 0.46
N SER A 23 3.16 54.06 0.20
CA SER A 23 4.22 54.73 0.98
C SER A 23 3.82 55.03 2.45
N THR A 24 2.85 54.29 2.99
CA THR A 24 2.24 54.45 4.32
C THR A 24 3.24 53.99 5.39
N PRO A 25 3.79 54.90 6.20
CA PRO A 25 4.68 54.54 7.29
C PRO A 25 3.97 53.61 8.29
N GLY A 26 4.65 52.56 8.75
CA GLY A 26 4.12 51.62 9.76
C GLY A 26 3.30 50.44 9.21
N PHE A 27 3.11 50.35 7.89
CA PHE A 27 2.42 49.24 7.24
C PHE A 27 3.43 48.18 6.75
N ALA A 28 3.39 46.97 7.32
CA ALA A 28 4.09 45.81 6.79
C ALA A 28 3.13 45.01 5.90
N ALA A 29 3.60 44.51 4.76
CA ALA A 29 2.82 43.57 3.95
C ALA A 29 2.97 42.17 4.54
N ILE A 30 2.00 41.29 4.28
CA ILE A 30 2.19 39.85 4.51
C ILE A 30 3.30 39.33 3.59
N ASP A 31 3.95 38.24 4.01
CA ASP A 31 4.98 37.56 3.25
C ASP A 31 4.36 36.72 2.13
N VAL A 32 4.08 37.38 1.00
CA VAL A 32 3.50 36.74 -0.19
C VAL A 32 4.36 35.62 -0.78
N SER A 33 5.61 35.43 -0.33
CA SER A 33 6.43 34.31 -0.78
C SER A 33 6.07 32.98 -0.10
N ARG A 34 5.31 33.04 0.99
CA ARG A 34 4.78 31.87 1.71
C ARG A 34 3.38 31.46 1.25
N LEU A 35 2.76 32.22 0.35
CA LEU A 35 1.41 31.89 -0.13
C LEU A 35 1.50 30.91 -1.30
N PRO A 36 0.65 29.88 -1.34
CA PRO A 36 0.62 28.93 -2.45
C PRO A 36 -0.03 29.52 -3.71
N GLY A 37 0.18 28.80 -4.81
CA GLY A 37 -0.42 29.10 -6.10
C GLY A 37 0.34 30.15 -6.94
N PRO A 38 -0.14 30.41 -8.17
CA PRO A 38 0.53 31.32 -9.08
C PRO A 38 0.49 32.73 -8.51
N LYS A 39 1.67 33.37 -8.45
CA LYS A 39 1.78 34.79 -8.14
C LYS A 39 1.27 35.59 -9.36
N PRO A 40 0.20 36.37 -9.22
CA PRO A 40 -0.31 37.16 -10.33
C PRO A 40 0.61 38.36 -10.63
N GLU A 41 0.83 38.67 -11.92
CA GLU A 41 1.63 39.80 -12.37
C GLU A 41 0.82 41.10 -12.41
N PHE A 42 0.71 41.85 -11.31
CA PHE A 42 0.05 43.18 -11.36
C PHE A 42 0.69 44.25 -10.47
N THR A 43 0.55 45.50 -10.89
CA THR A 43 0.83 46.70 -10.09
C THR A 43 -0.29 46.93 -9.08
N GLY A 44 -0.04 46.61 -7.81
CA GLY A 44 -1.03 46.79 -6.76
C GLY A 44 -1.51 48.25 -6.60
N PRO A 45 -2.79 48.48 -6.29
CA PRO A 45 -3.31 49.84 -6.09
C PRO A 45 -2.74 50.46 -4.81
N VAL A 46 -2.43 51.76 -4.85
CA VAL A 46 -2.09 52.54 -3.66
C VAL A 46 -3.36 52.70 -2.81
N GLN A 47 -3.46 51.95 -1.72
CA GLN A 47 -4.57 52.05 -0.79
C GLN A 47 -4.20 52.86 0.45
N VAL A 48 -5.17 53.63 0.96
CA VAL A 48 -5.04 54.37 2.22
C VAL A 48 -5.54 53.47 3.35
N PHE A 49 -4.63 53.04 4.21
CA PHE A 49 -4.93 52.24 5.40
C PHE A 49 -4.96 53.10 6.66
N THR A 50 -5.85 52.75 7.58
CA THR A 50 -5.74 53.18 8.98
C THR A 50 -5.34 51.97 9.81
N ALA A 51 -4.14 52.01 10.39
CA ALA A 51 -3.63 50.97 11.26
C ALA A 51 -4.05 51.20 12.72
N PHE A 52 -4.32 50.12 13.43
CA PHE A 52 -4.64 50.07 14.84
C PHE A 52 -3.81 48.96 15.49
N GLU A 53 -3.37 49.21 16.72
CA GLU A 53 -2.51 48.29 17.48
C GLU A 53 -2.92 48.39 18.95
N ARG A 54 -3.35 47.27 19.55
CA ARG A 54 -3.90 47.19 20.92
C ARG A 54 -3.75 45.79 21.49
N GLU A 55 -3.60 45.71 22.83
CA GLU A 55 -3.67 44.45 23.57
C GLU A 55 -5.12 43.93 23.74
N THR A 56 -6.11 44.83 23.79
CA THR A 56 -7.53 44.47 23.89
C THR A 56 -8.40 45.42 23.07
N TRP A 57 -9.49 44.90 22.55
CA TRP A 57 -10.40 45.61 21.66
C TRP A 57 -11.74 45.87 22.33
N SER A 58 -12.23 47.10 22.21
CA SER A 58 -13.58 47.45 22.63
C SER A 58 -14.10 48.67 21.85
N GLY A 59 -15.40 48.68 21.61
CA GLY A 59 -16.12 49.79 21.00
C GLY A 59 -16.11 49.77 19.48
N LYS A 60 -16.21 50.96 18.88
CA LYS A 60 -16.21 51.13 17.42
C LYS A 60 -14.91 51.79 16.97
N ILE A 61 -14.33 51.26 15.89
CA ILE A 61 -13.10 51.76 15.27
C ILE A 61 -13.37 52.12 13.81
N PHE A 62 -12.34 52.63 13.12
CA PHE A 62 -12.38 52.98 11.70
C PHE A 62 -13.60 53.83 11.31
N ALA A 63 -13.66 55.06 11.84
CA ALA A 63 -14.77 56.00 11.64
C ALA A 63 -16.16 55.43 12.04
N ASN A 64 -16.21 54.65 13.13
CA ASN A 64 -17.39 53.96 13.65
C ASN A 64 -18.00 52.90 12.72
N GLN A 65 -17.22 52.38 11.77
CA GLN A 65 -17.69 51.40 10.80
C GLN A 65 -17.45 49.95 11.21
N VAL A 66 -16.48 49.71 12.09
CA VAL A 66 -16.13 48.37 12.57
C VAL A 66 -16.37 48.33 14.08
N ALA A 67 -17.18 47.39 14.56
CA ALA A 67 -17.23 47.02 15.96
C ALA A 67 -16.03 46.10 16.26
N ALA A 68 -15.30 46.40 17.33
CA ALA A 68 -14.18 45.59 17.78
C ALA A 68 -14.39 45.17 19.24
N ARG A 69 -14.19 43.89 19.55
CA ARG A 69 -14.32 43.34 20.90
C ARG A 69 -13.30 42.21 21.13
N THR A 70 -12.73 42.16 22.32
CA THR A 70 -12.07 40.96 22.84
C THR A 70 -13.02 40.29 23.83
N ASP A 71 -13.30 39.00 23.65
CA ASP A 71 -14.18 38.26 24.57
C ASP A 71 -13.42 37.67 25.77
N ALA A 72 -14.13 36.94 26.63
CA ALA A 72 -13.56 36.35 27.84
C ALA A 72 -12.56 35.20 27.56
N SER A 73 -12.62 34.59 26.37
CA SER A 73 -11.65 33.60 25.89
C SER A 73 -10.40 34.25 25.29
N GLY A 74 -10.39 35.57 25.10
CA GLY A 74 -9.31 36.27 24.41
C GLY A 74 -9.45 36.26 22.89
N THR A 75 -10.64 35.93 22.36
CA THR A 75 -10.91 36.00 20.92
C THR A 75 -11.26 37.44 20.53
N ASP A 76 -10.55 37.94 19.53
CA ASP A 76 -10.77 39.26 18.97
C ASP A 76 -11.77 39.19 17.81
N THR A 77 -12.93 39.82 17.95
CA THR A 77 -13.92 39.96 16.87
C THR A 77 -13.87 41.35 16.27
N PHE A 78 -13.80 41.43 14.94
CA PHE A 78 -13.99 42.64 14.16
C PHE A 78 -15.19 42.45 13.24
N ASP A 79 -16.23 43.25 13.46
CA ASP A 79 -17.52 43.14 12.79
C ASP A 79 -17.82 44.42 12.02
N TYR A 80 -17.96 44.31 10.70
CA TYR A 80 -18.37 45.43 9.87
C TYR A 80 -19.85 45.77 10.10
N LEU A 81 -20.21 47.06 10.22
CA LEU A 81 -21.56 47.45 10.66
C LEU A 81 -22.47 48.00 9.56
N PHE A 82 -22.08 47.89 8.30
CA PHE A 82 -22.75 48.55 7.17
C PHE A 82 -22.80 47.64 5.94
N THR A 83 -23.35 48.13 4.82
CA THR A 83 -23.49 47.33 3.58
C THR A 83 -22.19 46.65 3.15
N TRP A 84 -22.22 45.32 3.01
CA TRP A 84 -21.11 44.53 2.48
C TRP A 84 -20.50 45.13 1.20
N ASN A 85 -19.17 44.99 1.02
CA ASN A 85 -18.39 45.60 -0.07
C ASN A 85 -18.22 47.13 0.02
N LYS A 86 -18.20 47.68 1.24
CA LYS A 86 -17.89 49.11 1.51
C LYS A 86 -16.56 49.32 2.22
N VAL A 87 -16.26 48.53 3.24
CA VAL A 87 -14.88 48.30 3.68
C VAL A 87 -14.42 47.05 2.97
N LYS A 88 -13.44 47.23 2.08
CA LYS A 88 -13.05 46.19 1.14
C LYS A 88 -11.94 45.32 1.69
N ASN A 89 -10.96 45.93 2.35
CA ASN A 89 -9.72 45.24 2.69
C ASN A 89 -9.45 45.37 4.18
N VAL A 90 -9.11 44.25 4.80
CA VAL A 90 -8.60 44.16 6.17
C VAL A 90 -7.27 43.40 6.15
N GLN A 91 -6.29 43.89 6.89
CA GLN A 91 -5.03 43.19 7.13
C GLN A 91 -4.84 42.92 8.61
N LEU A 92 -4.36 41.73 8.98
CA LEU A 92 -3.93 41.35 10.31
C LEU A 92 -2.48 40.87 10.29
N LEU A 93 -1.70 41.37 11.23
CA LEU A 93 -0.33 40.91 11.48
C LEU A 93 -0.16 40.64 12.98
N SER A 94 0.38 39.48 13.32
CA SER A 94 0.86 39.18 14.67
C SER A 94 2.03 38.22 14.60
N ASP A 95 3.06 38.48 15.40
CA ASP A 95 4.22 37.58 15.53
C ASP A 95 3.93 36.36 16.42
N THR A 96 2.79 36.37 17.12
CA THR A 96 2.35 35.27 17.99
C THR A 96 0.97 34.80 17.57
N ALA A 97 0.63 33.55 17.89
CA ALA A 97 -0.68 32.98 17.62
C ALA A 97 -1.83 33.84 18.19
N GLN A 98 -2.95 33.91 17.48
CA GLN A 98 -4.13 34.69 17.88
C GLN A 98 -5.42 33.91 17.64
N SER A 99 -6.48 34.27 18.37
CA SER A 99 -7.85 33.85 18.04
C SER A 99 -8.62 35.07 17.52
N VAL A 100 -9.01 35.05 16.24
CA VAL A 100 -9.62 36.19 15.55
C VAL A 100 -10.85 35.78 14.75
N VAL A 101 -11.90 36.60 14.81
CA VAL A 101 -13.08 36.53 13.94
C VAL A 101 -13.20 37.84 13.15
N LEU A 102 -13.29 37.73 11.83
CA LEU A 102 -13.56 38.85 10.92
C LEU A 102 -14.90 38.66 10.24
N ASP A 103 -15.81 39.63 10.38
CA ASP A 103 -17.14 39.57 9.76
C ASP A 103 -17.39 40.74 8.81
N GLY A 104 -17.75 40.41 7.57
CA GLY A 104 -18.26 41.36 6.59
C GLY A 104 -17.20 42.07 5.75
N PHE A 105 -15.98 41.53 5.67
CA PHE A 105 -14.88 42.08 4.88
C PHE A 105 -14.71 41.34 3.55
N VAL A 106 -14.52 42.07 2.44
CA VAL A 106 -14.41 41.43 1.10
C VAL A 106 -13.07 40.72 0.92
N HIS A 107 -11.97 41.35 1.33
CA HIS A 107 -10.61 40.86 1.16
C HIS A 107 -9.90 40.88 2.50
N VAL A 108 -9.29 39.75 2.85
CA VAL A 108 -8.55 39.57 4.10
C VAL A 108 -7.11 39.17 3.79
N ASP A 109 -6.15 39.92 4.32
CA ASP A 109 -4.75 39.47 4.42
C ASP A 109 -4.45 39.19 5.90
N ALA A 110 -4.14 37.96 6.26
CA ALA A 110 -3.80 37.57 7.62
C ALA A 110 -2.44 36.86 7.65
N GLN A 111 -1.52 37.36 8.48
CA GLN A 111 -0.28 36.67 8.82
C GLN A 111 -0.15 36.66 10.34
N ILE A 112 -0.34 35.49 10.95
CA ILE A 112 -0.52 35.37 12.40
C ILE A 112 0.33 34.20 12.90
N GLY A 113 1.23 34.45 13.84
CA GLY A 113 1.95 33.37 14.55
C GLY A 113 2.97 32.60 13.71
N VAL A 114 3.48 33.17 12.63
CA VAL A 114 4.32 32.50 11.61
C VAL A 114 5.45 31.60 12.13
N ASP A 115 6.07 31.96 13.26
CA ASP A 115 7.15 31.18 13.88
C ASP A 115 6.77 30.72 15.33
N ASP A 116 5.48 30.75 15.65
CA ASP A 116 4.92 30.40 16.96
C ASP A 116 4.34 28.98 16.94
N VAL A 117 4.63 28.20 17.97
CA VAL A 117 4.12 26.82 18.13
C VAL A 117 2.76 26.77 18.83
N ALA A 118 2.24 27.93 19.22
CA ALA A 118 0.88 28.04 19.74
C ALA A 118 -0.13 28.07 18.58
N ALA A 119 -1.31 27.49 18.81
CA ALA A 119 -2.40 27.44 17.84
C ALA A 119 -3.05 28.80 17.59
N THR A 120 -3.16 29.18 16.31
CA THR A 120 -3.97 30.25 15.76
C THR A 120 -5.37 29.75 15.46
N SER A 121 -6.38 30.58 15.70
CA SER A 121 -7.75 30.30 15.26
C SER A 121 -8.30 31.51 14.53
N LEU A 122 -8.50 31.39 13.22
CA LEU A 122 -8.98 32.45 12.35
C LEU A 122 -10.30 32.05 11.71
N MET A 123 -11.35 32.84 11.95
CA MET A 123 -12.65 32.69 11.30
C MET A 123 -12.95 33.90 10.42
N LEU A 124 -13.21 33.66 9.14
CA LEU A 124 -13.58 34.68 8.16
C LEU A 124 -15.05 34.48 7.78
N VAL A 125 -15.91 35.42 8.15
CA VAL A 125 -17.35 35.39 7.86
C VAL A 125 -17.65 36.36 6.73
N GLY A 126 -18.08 35.82 5.59
CA GLY A 126 -18.42 36.60 4.41
C GLY A 126 -17.23 37.24 3.70
N ALA A 127 -16.12 36.50 3.62
CA ALA A 127 -14.98 36.88 2.79
C ALA A 127 -15.22 36.50 1.32
N LYS A 128 -14.83 37.36 0.39
CA LYS A 128 -14.83 37.05 -1.04
C LYS A 128 -13.50 36.43 -1.48
N ARG A 129 -12.42 36.78 -0.78
CA ARG A 129 -11.05 36.35 -1.03
C ARG A 129 -10.20 36.53 0.22
N ALA A 130 -9.20 35.70 0.38
CA ALA A 130 -8.29 35.81 1.52
C ALA A 130 -6.89 35.29 1.18
N ASN A 131 -5.89 35.89 1.81
CA ASN A 131 -4.56 35.33 1.95
C ASN A 131 -4.32 35.12 3.45
N VAL A 132 -4.07 33.88 3.85
CA VAL A 132 -3.89 33.47 5.24
C VAL A 132 -2.56 32.75 5.37
N ILE A 133 -1.75 33.18 6.33
CA ILE A 133 -0.50 32.53 6.74
C ILE A 133 -0.58 32.34 8.24
N THR A 134 -0.50 31.10 8.72
CA THR A 134 -0.41 30.79 10.16
C THR A 134 0.96 30.21 10.53
N GLY A 135 1.06 29.50 11.66
CA GLY A 135 2.29 29.25 12.41
C GLY A 135 2.80 27.81 12.38
N LEU A 136 3.31 27.35 13.53
CA LEU A 136 3.90 26.02 13.73
C LEU A 136 3.14 25.19 14.77
N GLY A 137 1.92 25.60 15.12
CA GLY A 137 1.06 24.87 16.06
C GLY A 137 -0.28 24.59 15.41
N ASP A 138 -1.08 23.70 16.03
CA ASP A 138 -2.36 23.18 15.50
C ASP A 138 -3.39 24.28 15.17
N ASP A 139 -3.27 24.87 13.99
CA ASP A 139 -3.98 26.06 13.56
C ASP A 139 -5.38 25.71 13.03
N LYS A 140 -6.29 26.68 13.12
CA LYS A 140 -7.68 26.53 12.63
C LYS A 140 -8.05 27.71 11.76
N VAL A 141 -8.31 27.45 10.49
CA VAL A 141 -8.73 28.45 9.50
C VAL A 141 -10.10 28.06 8.97
N ASP A 142 -11.15 28.81 9.34
CA ASP A 142 -12.52 28.64 8.83
C ASP A 142 -12.91 29.84 7.95
N ILE A 143 -13.14 29.60 6.67
CA ILE A 143 -13.50 30.62 5.69
C ILE A 143 -14.93 30.35 5.18
N GLN A 144 -15.83 31.27 5.51
CA GLN A 144 -17.20 31.29 5.01
C GLN A 144 -17.32 32.30 3.87
N MET A 145 -17.32 31.79 2.64
CA MET A 145 -17.23 32.59 1.43
C MET A 145 -18.56 33.24 1.04
N VAL A 146 -18.48 34.46 0.52
CA VAL A 146 -19.60 35.13 -0.13
C VAL A 146 -19.11 36.02 -1.27
N SER A 147 -19.83 35.99 -2.38
CA SER A 147 -19.56 36.76 -3.58
C SER A 147 -20.78 37.58 -3.98
N ASP A 148 -20.60 38.56 -4.85
CA ASP A 148 -21.69 39.27 -5.52
C ASP A 148 -21.75 38.90 -7.01
N VAL A 149 -22.94 38.49 -7.48
CA VAL A 149 -23.15 37.98 -8.85
C VAL A 149 -22.78 38.94 -9.98
N ASN A 150 -22.66 40.23 -9.68
CA ASN A 150 -22.45 41.29 -10.65
C ASN A 150 -20.99 41.71 -10.77
N SER A 151 -20.07 40.99 -10.13
CA SER A 151 -18.68 41.38 -9.99
C SER A 151 -17.77 40.47 -10.80
N SER A 152 -16.90 41.08 -11.61
CA SER A 152 -15.80 40.43 -12.34
C SER A 152 -14.56 40.15 -11.48
N TRP A 153 -14.69 40.22 -10.15
CA TRP A 153 -13.56 40.07 -9.24
C TRP A 153 -13.20 38.59 -9.11
N VAL A 154 -11.93 38.36 -8.77
CA VAL A 154 -11.41 37.04 -8.48
C VAL A 154 -11.84 36.59 -7.07
N ASP A 155 -12.39 35.39 -7.00
CA ASP A 155 -12.86 34.70 -5.79
C ASP A 155 -11.82 33.65 -5.39
N ASP A 156 -10.63 34.13 -5.02
CA ASP A 156 -9.48 33.27 -4.72
C ASP A 156 -9.13 33.31 -3.24
N PHE A 157 -8.89 32.13 -2.67
CA PHE A 157 -8.43 31.92 -1.31
C PHE A 157 -7.04 31.28 -1.32
N ARG A 158 -6.13 31.78 -0.50
CA ARG A 158 -4.79 31.21 -0.30
C ARG A 158 -4.57 31.01 1.19
N VAL A 159 -4.20 29.81 1.56
CA VAL A 159 -3.98 29.43 2.95
C VAL A 159 -2.67 28.66 3.03
N ALA A 160 -1.78 29.07 3.93
CA ALA A 160 -0.57 28.36 4.31
C ALA A 160 -0.57 28.21 5.82
N THR A 161 -0.73 26.99 6.36
CA THR A 161 -0.87 26.82 7.82
C THR A 161 0.44 26.53 8.54
N GLY A 162 1.38 25.83 7.91
CA GLY A 162 2.78 25.80 8.32
C GLY A 162 3.17 24.46 8.91
N ALA A 163 3.25 24.32 10.23
CA ALA A 163 3.43 23.01 10.85
C ALA A 163 2.44 22.85 12.01
N GLY A 164 2.25 21.62 12.49
CA GLY A 164 1.22 21.29 13.48
C GLY A 164 0.08 20.50 12.83
N ASP A 165 -0.88 20.03 13.63
CA ASP A 165 -2.04 19.30 13.11
C ASP A 165 -3.16 20.31 12.78
N ASP A 166 -3.11 20.88 11.58
CA ASP A 166 -3.92 22.02 11.18
C ASP A 166 -5.31 21.62 10.67
N LEU A 167 -6.25 22.57 10.75
CA LEU A 167 -7.59 22.43 10.21
C LEU A 167 -7.95 23.62 9.32
N VAL A 168 -8.07 23.37 8.02
CA VAL A 168 -8.57 24.33 7.04
C VAL A 168 -9.97 23.93 6.59
N LYS A 169 -10.91 24.87 6.66
CA LYS A 169 -12.28 24.68 6.21
C LYS A 169 -12.73 25.83 5.33
N LEU A 170 -13.23 25.48 4.15
CA LEU A 170 -13.90 26.36 3.22
C LEU A 170 -15.38 26.00 3.19
N SER A 171 -16.25 27.00 3.17
CA SER A 171 -17.70 26.78 3.06
C SER A 171 -18.40 28.00 2.51
N GLY A 172 -19.55 27.82 1.86
CA GLY A 172 -20.43 28.92 1.53
C GLY A 172 -21.04 29.55 2.79
N LEU A 173 -21.05 30.89 2.88
CA LEU A 173 -21.74 31.60 3.95
C LEU A 173 -23.25 31.27 3.94
N ASP A 174 -23.81 30.89 5.08
CA ASP A 174 -25.26 30.82 5.26
C ASP A 174 -25.82 32.23 5.51
N VAL A 175 -26.07 32.95 4.41
CA VAL A 175 -26.63 34.31 4.44
C VAL A 175 -27.98 34.35 5.17
N GLN A 176 -28.80 33.29 5.09
CA GLN A 176 -30.10 33.28 5.77
C GLN A 176 -29.94 33.18 7.28
N ALA A 177 -28.99 32.38 7.77
CA ALA A 177 -28.65 32.33 9.18
C ALA A 177 -28.14 33.69 9.69
N GLN A 178 -27.29 34.38 8.92
CA GLN A 178 -26.81 35.71 9.29
C GLN A 178 -27.95 36.75 9.37
N LEU A 179 -28.84 36.73 8.39
CA LEU A 179 -30.05 37.59 8.42
C LEU A 179 -30.95 37.28 9.62
N ALA A 180 -31.13 36.00 9.95
CA ALA A 180 -31.94 35.59 11.10
C ALA A 180 -31.29 35.98 12.44
N ALA A 181 -29.96 36.00 12.51
CA ALA A 181 -29.20 36.50 13.64
C ALA A 181 -29.27 38.04 13.78
N GLY A 182 -29.83 38.72 12.78
CA GLY A 182 -29.92 40.17 12.75
C GLY A 182 -28.59 40.84 12.43
N ASP A 183 -27.69 40.13 11.73
CA ASP A 183 -26.41 40.70 11.33
C ASP A 183 -26.61 41.91 10.42
N ARG A 184 -26.02 43.03 10.82
CA ARG A 184 -26.26 44.31 10.17
C ARG A 184 -25.62 44.38 8.78
N THR A 185 -24.46 43.76 8.57
CA THR A 185 -23.77 43.80 7.27
C THR A 185 -24.62 43.17 6.19
N TYR A 186 -25.17 41.98 6.47
CA TYR A 186 -25.95 41.24 5.48
C TYR A 186 -27.38 41.79 5.34
N LEU A 187 -27.98 42.31 6.43
CA LEU A 187 -29.25 43.05 6.35
C LEU A 187 -29.15 44.27 5.42
N GLU A 188 -28.08 45.06 5.55
CA GLU A 188 -27.85 46.23 4.69
C GLU A 188 -27.51 45.83 3.25
N ALA A 189 -26.84 44.69 3.05
CA ALA A 189 -26.49 44.18 1.72
C ALA A 189 -27.72 43.73 0.92
N VAL A 190 -28.60 42.91 1.50
CA VAL A 190 -29.79 42.37 0.82
C VAL A 190 -30.80 43.47 0.47
N ASN A 191 -30.85 44.55 1.25
CA ASN A 191 -31.73 45.69 0.97
C ASN A 191 -31.20 46.64 -0.11
N LYS A 192 -29.97 46.43 -0.62
CA LYS A 192 -29.36 47.29 -1.64
C LYS A 192 -29.72 46.78 -3.04
N PRO A 193 -30.42 47.59 -3.87
CA PRO A 193 -30.70 47.22 -5.25
C PRO A 193 -29.41 46.92 -6.04
N GLY A 194 -29.36 45.75 -6.69
CA GLY A 194 -28.25 45.34 -7.54
C GLY A 194 -27.06 44.68 -6.82
N LEU A 195 -27.13 44.42 -5.51
CA LEU A 195 -26.15 43.61 -4.78
C LEU A 195 -26.79 42.27 -4.40
N LEU A 196 -26.77 41.30 -5.32
CA LEU A 196 -27.20 39.94 -5.02
C LEU A 196 -25.99 39.13 -4.55
N LEU A 197 -26.04 38.69 -3.30
CA LEU A 197 -25.01 37.84 -2.71
C LEU A 197 -25.23 36.38 -3.10
N THR A 198 -24.14 35.68 -3.41
CA THR A 198 -24.08 34.23 -3.61
C THR A 198 -23.03 33.63 -2.70
N ASN A 199 -23.25 32.38 -2.32
CA ASN A 199 -22.36 31.59 -1.48
C ASN A 199 -21.86 30.34 -2.22
N SER A 200 -21.76 30.44 -3.55
CA SER A 200 -21.26 29.36 -4.40
C SER A 200 -19.76 29.56 -4.60
N GLY A 201 -19.01 28.46 -4.51
CA GLY A 201 -17.58 28.43 -4.83
C GLY A 201 -17.32 28.20 -6.32
N VAL A 202 -18.35 27.89 -7.11
CA VAL A 202 -18.22 27.51 -8.53
C VAL A 202 -17.47 28.59 -9.32
N GLY A 203 -16.33 28.20 -9.87
CA GLY A 203 -15.46 29.08 -10.67
C GLY A 203 -14.45 29.90 -9.87
N GLY A 204 -14.50 29.83 -8.53
CA GLY A 204 -13.44 30.31 -7.65
C GLY A 204 -12.28 29.31 -7.55
N ASN A 205 -11.17 29.74 -6.95
CA ASN A 205 -10.02 28.88 -6.70
C ASN A 205 -9.60 28.96 -5.23
N ALA A 206 -9.16 27.83 -4.68
CA ALA A 206 -8.51 27.77 -3.39
C ALA A 206 -7.12 27.15 -3.56
N TYR A 207 -6.11 27.79 -2.99
CA TYR A 207 -4.75 27.26 -2.93
C TYR A 207 -4.42 27.03 -1.47
N VAL A 208 -4.14 25.80 -1.10
CA VAL A 208 -3.94 25.41 0.29
C VAL A 208 -2.62 24.66 0.38
N ASP A 209 -1.77 25.11 1.29
CA ASP A 209 -0.53 24.47 1.71
C ASP A 209 -0.69 24.16 3.20
N LEU A 210 -0.91 22.89 3.55
CA LEU A 210 -1.20 22.51 4.94
C LEU A 210 0.11 22.45 5.74
N GLY A 211 1.14 21.82 5.17
CA GLY A 211 2.52 22.05 5.54
C GLY A 211 3.16 20.85 6.23
N ALA A 212 3.16 20.74 7.55
CA ALA A 212 3.72 19.55 8.18
C ALA A 212 2.98 19.16 9.46
N GLY A 213 2.48 17.93 9.52
CA GLY A 213 1.66 17.43 10.62
C GLY A 213 0.52 16.58 10.07
N ASP A 214 -0.40 16.15 10.94
CA ASP A 214 -1.59 15.40 10.51
C ASP A 214 -2.74 16.38 10.22
N ASP A 215 -2.73 16.98 9.03
CA ASP A 215 -3.61 18.08 8.67
C ASP A 215 -4.98 17.65 8.16
N ARG A 216 -5.94 18.58 8.19
CA ARG A 216 -7.29 18.35 7.67
C ARG A 216 -7.76 19.49 6.81
N LEU A 217 -8.14 19.17 5.57
CA LEU A 217 -8.79 20.10 4.66
C LEU A 217 -10.22 19.67 4.36
N PHE A 218 -11.15 20.61 4.54
CA PHE A 218 -12.50 20.56 4.01
C PHE A 218 -12.67 21.67 2.99
N GLY A 219 -12.55 21.34 1.70
CA GLY A 219 -12.84 22.21 0.57
C GLY A 219 -14.34 22.42 0.34
N TYR A 220 -14.70 23.09 -0.75
CA TYR A 220 -16.10 23.46 -1.02
C TYR A 220 -16.51 23.23 -2.49
N GLU A 221 -17.02 24.24 -3.18
CA GLU A 221 -17.44 24.17 -4.60
C GLU A 221 -16.39 24.80 -5.54
N SER A 222 -15.23 25.17 -5.01
CA SER A 222 -14.15 25.84 -5.76
C SER A 222 -13.35 24.84 -6.59
N ASN A 223 -12.28 25.30 -7.25
CA ASN A 223 -11.21 24.39 -7.66
C ASN A 223 -10.10 24.48 -6.63
N GLU A 224 -9.87 23.40 -5.89
CA GLU A 224 -8.89 23.33 -4.82
C GLU A 224 -7.54 22.84 -5.37
N TRP A 225 -6.46 23.57 -5.06
CA TRP A 225 -5.08 23.20 -5.34
C TRP A 225 -4.40 22.98 -3.99
N VAL A 226 -4.15 21.71 -3.66
CA VAL A 226 -3.75 21.30 -2.32
C VAL A 226 -2.35 20.73 -2.35
N ILE A 227 -1.48 21.31 -1.55
CA ILE A 227 -0.21 20.73 -1.12
C ILE A 227 -0.47 20.22 0.29
N ALA A 228 -0.46 18.89 0.44
CA ALA A 228 -0.65 18.21 1.71
C ALA A 228 0.52 18.58 2.63
N GLY A 229 1.73 18.25 2.21
CA GLY A 229 2.94 18.60 2.94
C GLY A 229 3.57 17.34 3.50
N THR A 230 4.30 17.43 4.63
CA THR A 230 5.03 16.28 5.20
C THR A 230 4.46 15.85 6.54
N ASP A 231 4.05 14.59 6.66
CA ASP A 231 3.50 14.03 7.90
C ASP A 231 4.31 12.83 8.46
N ASP A 232 3.90 12.31 9.61
CA ASP A 232 4.46 11.08 10.22
C ASP A 232 3.49 9.88 10.19
N GLY A 233 2.55 9.93 9.25
CA GLY A 233 1.58 8.89 8.98
C GLY A 233 2.22 7.53 8.72
N ALA A 234 1.46 6.48 9.03
CA ALA A 234 1.94 5.10 8.98
C ALA A 234 1.03 4.21 8.13
N VAL A 235 1.65 3.25 7.44
CA VAL A 235 0.94 2.23 6.68
C VAL A 235 0.69 1.01 7.56
N GLU A 236 -0.58 0.68 7.82
CA GLU A 236 -0.96 -0.60 8.43
C GLU A 236 -1.21 -1.65 7.34
N GLN A 237 -0.36 -2.68 7.31
CA GLN A 237 -0.54 -3.82 6.41
C GLN A 237 -1.32 -4.94 7.10
N VAL A 238 -2.49 -5.28 6.58
CA VAL A 238 -3.24 -6.47 7.03
C VAL A 238 -2.93 -7.64 6.12
N LEU A 239 -2.18 -8.56 6.68
CA LEU A 239 -1.78 -9.78 6.00
C LEU A 239 -2.68 -10.92 6.42
N ALA A 240 -3.41 -11.52 5.48
CA ALA A 240 -4.00 -12.82 5.74
C ALA A 240 -2.90 -13.86 5.68
N THR A 241 -2.79 -14.64 6.75
CA THR A 241 -2.18 -15.96 6.64
C THR A 241 -3.13 -16.76 5.77
N ALA A 242 -2.84 -16.90 4.48
CA ALA A 242 -3.42 -17.99 3.74
C ALA A 242 -2.88 -19.26 4.42
N PRO A 243 -3.71 -20.12 5.03
CA PRO A 243 -3.21 -21.44 5.36
C PRO A 243 -2.71 -22.02 4.03
N PRO A 244 -1.55 -22.69 3.97
CA PRO A 244 -1.40 -23.68 2.94
C PRO A 244 -2.55 -24.63 3.22
N LYS A 245 -3.60 -24.58 2.39
CA LYS A 245 -4.49 -25.73 2.26
C LYS A 245 -3.52 -26.82 1.83
N GLY A 246 -3.09 -27.65 2.77
CA GLY A 246 -1.93 -28.53 2.60
C GLY A 246 -2.20 -29.43 1.43
N PHE A 247 -1.74 -29.03 0.26
CA PHE A 247 -1.92 -29.76 -0.97
C PHE A 247 -0.58 -30.40 -1.29
N GLY A 248 -0.58 -31.72 -1.40
CA GLY A 248 0.50 -32.46 -2.02
C GLY A 248 0.31 -32.48 -3.53
N TYR A 249 1.41 -32.59 -4.27
CA TYR A 249 1.38 -32.96 -5.68
C TYR A 249 1.97 -34.35 -5.87
N ALA A 250 1.38 -35.12 -6.78
CA ALA A 250 1.89 -36.42 -7.20
C ALA A 250 1.58 -36.63 -8.69
N VAL A 251 2.38 -37.44 -9.37
CA VAL A 251 2.12 -37.86 -10.76
C VAL A 251 1.80 -39.35 -10.77
N GLY A 252 0.74 -39.75 -11.49
CA GLY A 252 0.35 -41.16 -11.56
C GLY A 252 -0.80 -41.46 -12.53
N GLY A 253 -1.40 -42.64 -12.38
CA GLY A 253 -2.59 -43.07 -13.12
C GLY A 253 -2.32 -44.13 -14.19
N SER A 254 -3.31 -44.99 -14.44
CA SER A 254 -3.23 -46.09 -15.41
C SER A 254 -3.96 -45.80 -16.71
N THR A 255 -3.39 -46.22 -17.83
CA THR A 255 -4.10 -46.37 -19.10
C THR A 255 -4.92 -47.66 -19.10
N ALA A 256 -5.96 -47.73 -19.93
CA ALA A 256 -6.82 -48.92 -20.05
C ALA A 256 -6.08 -50.22 -20.47
N LYS A 257 -4.81 -50.12 -20.87
CA LYS A 257 -3.96 -51.24 -21.31
C LYS A 257 -2.84 -51.57 -20.32
N GLY A 258 -2.79 -50.95 -19.13
CA GLY A 258 -1.82 -51.28 -18.08
C GLY A 258 -0.46 -50.55 -18.18
N GLY A 259 -0.42 -49.32 -18.68
CA GLY A 259 0.77 -48.43 -18.64
C GLY A 259 0.49 -47.08 -17.97
N CYS A 260 1.53 -46.28 -17.70
CA CYS A 260 1.44 -44.99 -17.01
C CYS A 260 0.73 -43.89 -17.84
N ALA A 261 -0.26 -43.23 -17.24
CA ALA A 261 -0.99 -42.10 -17.82
C ALA A 261 -0.35 -40.73 -17.49
N SER A 262 0.58 -40.71 -16.52
CA SER A 262 1.38 -39.55 -16.14
C SER A 262 0.56 -38.31 -15.82
N VAL A 263 -0.54 -38.45 -15.09
CA VAL A 263 -1.41 -37.33 -14.71
C VAL A 263 -0.89 -36.69 -13.43
N LEU A 264 -0.67 -35.39 -13.44
CA LEU A 264 -0.42 -34.61 -12.23
C LEU A 264 -1.72 -34.44 -11.44
N TYR A 265 -1.67 -34.77 -10.15
CA TYR A 265 -2.76 -34.60 -9.20
C TYR A 265 -2.38 -33.58 -8.13
N LYS A 266 -3.37 -32.81 -7.70
CA LYS A 266 -3.33 -31.96 -6.51
C LYS A 266 -4.15 -32.61 -5.40
N ILE A 267 -3.57 -32.82 -4.23
CA ILE A 267 -4.10 -33.71 -3.19
C ILE A 267 -4.28 -32.96 -1.88
N ASP A 268 -5.49 -32.85 -1.36
CA ASP A 268 -5.72 -32.32 -0.01
C ASP A 268 -5.19 -33.32 1.02
N LEU A 269 -4.12 -32.97 1.75
CA LEU A 269 -3.45 -33.88 2.68
C LEU A 269 -4.27 -34.19 3.93
N ALA A 270 -5.24 -33.35 4.27
CA ALA A 270 -6.11 -33.56 5.43
C ALA A 270 -7.26 -34.53 5.14
N THR A 271 -7.83 -34.44 3.94
CA THR A 271 -9.01 -35.24 3.54
C THR A 271 -8.68 -36.40 2.61
N GLY A 272 -7.51 -36.35 1.98
CA GLY A 272 -7.10 -37.27 0.94
C GLY A 272 -7.61 -36.89 -0.46
N ALA A 273 -8.50 -35.92 -0.61
CA ALA A 273 -9.16 -35.64 -1.88
C ALA A 273 -8.16 -35.22 -2.98
N ALA A 274 -8.11 -35.98 -4.08
CA ALA A 274 -7.23 -35.71 -5.22
C ALA A 274 -8.01 -35.15 -6.43
N THR A 275 -7.50 -34.06 -7.01
CA THR A 275 -8.02 -33.44 -8.24
C THR A 275 -6.97 -33.53 -9.34
N ALA A 276 -7.35 -34.00 -10.53
CA ALA A 276 -6.45 -34.02 -11.67
C ALA A 276 -6.17 -32.59 -12.17
N VAL A 277 -4.90 -32.25 -12.36
CA VAL A 277 -4.43 -31.00 -12.95
C VAL A 277 -4.29 -31.15 -14.46
N GLY A 278 -3.59 -32.20 -14.92
CA GLY A 278 -3.36 -32.45 -16.35
C GLY A 278 -2.33 -33.54 -16.61
N GLU A 279 -2.16 -33.90 -17.88
CA GLU A 279 -1.15 -34.87 -18.34
C GLU A 279 0.26 -34.25 -18.36
N VAL A 280 1.21 -34.88 -17.68
CA VAL A 280 2.65 -34.61 -17.74
C VAL A 280 3.22 -35.25 -19.00
N LYS A 281 3.71 -34.41 -19.92
CA LYS A 281 4.26 -34.85 -21.20
C LYS A 281 5.37 -33.93 -21.66
N LEU A 282 6.36 -34.50 -22.33
CA LEU A 282 7.49 -33.77 -22.88
C LEU A 282 7.35 -33.58 -24.39
N GLN A 283 7.89 -32.48 -24.88
CA GLN A 283 8.10 -32.23 -26.30
C GLN A 283 9.61 -32.07 -26.52
N ILE A 284 10.24 -33.06 -27.15
CA ILE A 284 11.68 -32.98 -27.50
C ILE A 284 11.77 -32.85 -29.03
N GLY A 285 12.02 -31.63 -29.50
CA GLY A 285 11.92 -31.30 -30.92
C GLY A 285 10.48 -31.45 -31.43
N TRP A 286 10.28 -32.25 -32.48
CA TRP A 286 8.95 -32.56 -33.03
C TRP A 286 8.27 -33.78 -32.37
N LEU A 287 8.96 -34.52 -31.50
CA LEU A 287 8.44 -35.76 -30.93
C LEU A 287 7.74 -35.50 -29.58
N PRO A 288 6.42 -35.70 -29.48
CA PRO A 288 5.74 -35.75 -28.20
C PRO A 288 6.08 -37.06 -27.48
N ILE A 289 6.46 -36.97 -26.21
CA ILE A 289 6.70 -38.10 -25.33
C ILE A 289 5.64 -38.07 -24.23
N THR A 290 4.72 -39.02 -24.31
CA THR A 290 3.68 -39.28 -23.31
C THR A 290 3.97 -40.57 -22.54
N GLY A 291 3.24 -40.80 -21.45
CA GLY A 291 3.44 -41.96 -20.58
C GLY A 291 4.83 -41.97 -19.97
N LEU A 292 5.23 -40.84 -19.40
CA LEU A 292 6.47 -40.68 -18.63
C LEU A 292 6.30 -41.30 -17.24
N GLU A 293 7.27 -42.10 -16.82
CA GLU A 293 7.41 -42.52 -15.43
C GLU A 293 8.08 -41.35 -14.69
N ILE A 294 7.42 -40.84 -13.63
CA ILE A 294 7.95 -39.75 -12.82
C ILE A 294 8.26 -40.31 -11.43
N GLU A 295 9.52 -40.68 -11.22
CA GLU A 295 10.00 -41.46 -10.06
C GLU A 295 10.08 -40.63 -8.76
N SER A 296 10.12 -39.30 -8.87
CA SER A 296 10.23 -38.38 -7.74
C SER A 296 9.72 -37.00 -8.12
N LEU A 297 9.28 -36.20 -7.14
CA LEU A 297 8.67 -34.89 -7.32
C LEU A 297 8.90 -34.02 -6.08
N SER A 298 9.55 -32.87 -6.27
CA SER A 298 9.75 -31.87 -5.21
C SER A 298 9.33 -30.48 -5.69
N LEU A 299 8.73 -29.68 -4.80
CA LEU A 299 8.42 -28.27 -5.07
C LEU A 299 9.66 -27.43 -4.81
N ASN A 300 10.04 -26.58 -5.76
CA ASN A 300 11.09 -25.59 -5.55
C ASN A 300 10.51 -24.36 -4.85
N PRO A 301 10.98 -24.02 -3.63
CA PRO A 301 10.43 -22.89 -2.87
C PRO A 301 10.75 -21.52 -3.46
N LYS A 302 11.68 -21.43 -4.44
CA LYS A 302 12.07 -20.15 -5.06
C LYS A 302 11.24 -19.76 -6.27
N ASP A 303 10.74 -20.72 -7.03
CA ASP A 303 9.98 -20.45 -8.25
C ASP A 303 8.58 -21.08 -8.26
N GLY A 304 8.21 -21.83 -7.21
CA GLY A 304 6.89 -22.43 -7.06
C GLY A 304 6.60 -23.54 -8.08
N GLN A 305 7.63 -24.10 -8.72
CA GLN A 305 7.49 -25.13 -9.75
C GLN A 305 7.87 -26.50 -9.20
N LEU A 306 7.25 -27.54 -9.73
CA LEU A 306 7.58 -28.92 -9.38
C LEU A 306 8.76 -29.38 -10.21
N TYR A 307 9.63 -30.18 -9.63
CA TYR A 307 10.73 -30.84 -10.32
C TYR A 307 10.61 -32.34 -10.11
N GLY A 308 10.77 -33.12 -11.18
CA GLY A 308 10.72 -34.58 -11.09
C GLY A 308 11.72 -35.27 -12.00
N PHE A 309 11.95 -36.56 -11.77
CA PHE A 309 12.76 -37.38 -12.68
C PHE A 309 11.87 -38.13 -13.63
N ALA A 310 11.97 -37.80 -14.91
CA ALA A 310 11.30 -38.54 -15.97
C ALA A 310 12.20 -39.67 -16.45
N SER A 311 11.74 -40.90 -16.23
CA SER A 311 12.24 -42.13 -16.82
C SER A 311 11.26 -42.61 -17.92
N LYS A 312 11.78 -43.32 -18.91
CA LYS A 312 10.95 -44.08 -19.86
C LYS A 312 11.73 -45.25 -20.39
N PHE A 313 11.42 -46.48 -19.97
CA PHE A 313 11.89 -47.75 -20.55
C PHE A 313 13.33 -47.73 -21.14
N GLY A 314 14.30 -47.12 -20.44
CA GLY A 314 15.71 -47.07 -20.84
C GLY A 314 16.09 -46.14 -22.01
N ILE A 315 15.25 -45.15 -22.39
CA ILE A 315 15.53 -44.21 -23.50
C ILE A 315 15.68 -42.74 -23.08
N LEU A 316 15.25 -42.36 -21.88
CA LEU A 316 15.39 -40.99 -21.38
C LEU A 316 15.43 -40.98 -19.85
N ASP A 317 16.54 -40.50 -19.28
CA ASP A 317 16.64 -40.10 -17.88
C ASP A 317 16.78 -38.58 -17.86
N ALA A 318 15.77 -37.88 -17.37
CA ALA A 318 15.73 -36.43 -17.43
C ALA A 318 15.22 -35.82 -16.12
N LEU A 319 15.79 -34.68 -15.76
CA LEU A 319 15.12 -33.79 -14.82
C LEU A 319 14.02 -33.06 -15.59
N VAL A 320 12.83 -32.96 -15.04
CA VAL A 320 11.74 -32.21 -15.63
C VAL A 320 11.26 -31.16 -14.66
N LYS A 321 10.80 -30.03 -15.20
CA LYS A 321 10.13 -28.97 -14.46
C LYS A 321 8.67 -28.94 -14.86
N ILE A 322 7.76 -29.04 -13.91
CA ILE A 322 6.32 -29.15 -14.14
C ILE A 322 5.61 -27.97 -13.46
N ASP A 323 4.76 -27.29 -14.22
CA ASP A 323 3.88 -26.25 -13.69
C ASP A 323 2.73 -26.90 -12.88
N PRO A 324 2.64 -26.65 -11.56
CA PRO A 324 1.62 -27.25 -10.71
C PRO A 324 0.17 -26.84 -11.03
N LEU A 325 -0.04 -25.78 -11.82
CA LEU A 325 -1.37 -25.30 -12.20
C LEU A 325 -1.85 -25.87 -13.52
N THR A 326 -0.93 -26.20 -14.43
CA THR A 326 -1.27 -26.58 -15.82
C THR A 326 -0.71 -27.93 -16.26
N ALA A 327 0.12 -28.57 -15.43
CA ALA A 327 0.93 -29.76 -15.75
C ALA A 327 1.91 -29.56 -16.92
N LYS A 328 2.11 -28.32 -17.41
CA LYS A 328 3.05 -28.03 -18.48
C LYS A 328 4.46 -28.43 -18.05
N THR A 329 5.10 -29.29 -18.84
CA THR A 329 6.39 -29.89 -18.50
C THR A 329 7.50 -29.34 -19.39
N THR A 330 8.62 -28.98 -18.77
CA THR A 330 9.84 -28.50 -19.42
C THR A 330 10.97 -29.50 -19.18
N TYR A 331 11.67 -29.88 -20.25
CA TYR A 331 12.82 -30.78 -20.18
C TYR A 331 14.06 -30.07 -19.64
N ILE A 332 14.72 -30.68 -18.66
CA ILE A 332 16.04 -30.30 -18.16
C ILE A 332 16.95 -31.53 -18.29
N LYS A 333 18.00 -31.42 -19.09
CA LYS A 333 18.94 -32.54 -19.29
C LYS A 333 19.57 -32.92 -17.96
N LEU A 334 19.50 -34.19 -17.56
CA LEU A 334 20.28 -34.72 -16.44
C LEU A 334 21.44 -35.57 -16.98
N ASN A 335 22.64 -35.45 -16.43
CA ASN A 335 23.79 -36.27 -16.83
C ASN A 335 24.00 -37.43 -15.86
N CYS A 336 23.24 -38.51 -16.02
CA CYS A 336 23.25 -39.68 -15.14
C CYS A 336 24.26 -40.79 -15.54
N ASN A 337 25.08 -40.57 -16.59
CA ASN A 337 25.92 -41.62 -17.20
C ASN A 337 26.93 -42.32 -16.26
N ASN A 338 27.16 -41.78 -15.06
CA ASN A 338 28.08 -42.32 -14.05
C ASN A 338 27.41 -42.59 -12.69
N LEU A 339 26.08 -42.55 -12.61
CA LEU A 339 25.36 -42.80 -11.36
C LEU A 339 25.11 -44.31 -11.17
N HIS A 340 25.02 -44.75 -9.91
CA HIS A 340 24.71 -46.12 -9.54
C HIS A 340 23.24 -46.49 -9.86
N ALA A 341 22.94 -46.70 -11.15
CA ALA A 341 21.78 -47.33 -11.80
C ALA A 341 20.32 -47.02 -11.37
N GLU A 342 20.04 -46.47 -10.19
CA GLU A 342 18.67 -46.29 -9.68
C GLU A 342 18.56 -45.00 -8.85
N LEU A 343 17.88 -44.00 -9.43
CA LEU A 343 17.48 -42.78 -8.72
C LEU A 343 16.40 -43.15 -7.71
N GLN A 344 16.45 -42.59 -6.50
CA GLN A 344 15.52 -42.98 -5.44
C GLN A 344 14.57 -41.84 -5.03
N ASP A 345 15.09 -40.69 -4.58
CA ASP A 345 14.24 -39.52 -4.32
C ASP A 345 15.04 -38.20 -4.34
N MET A 346 14.33 -37.07 -4.34
CA MET A 346 14.88 -35.72 -4.36
C MET A 346 14.15 -34.75 -3.43
N ALA A 347 14.87 -33.74 -2.96
CA ALA A 347 14.29 -32.67 -2.15
C ALA A 347 15.01 -31.34 -2.36
N PHE A 348 14.23 -30.24 -2.28
CA PHE A 348 14.79 -28.89 -2.22
C PHE A 348 15.04 -28.45 -0.78
N ASP A 349 16.13 -27.70 -0.57
CA ASP A 349 16.25 -26.87 0.63
C ASP A 349 15.53 -25.51 0.45
N ALA A 350 15.41 -24.74 1.54
CA ALA A 350 14.79 -23.42 1.53
C ALA A 350 15.50 -22.38 0.63
N ALA A 351 16.76 -22.64 0.25
CA ALA A 351 17.51 -21.80 -0.67
C ALA A 351 17.24 -22.15 -2.15
N GLY A 352 16.52 -23.23 -2.44
CA GLY A 352 16.23 -23.71 -3.79
C GLY A 352 17.33 -24.61 -4.37
N ASN A 353 18.20 -25.19 -3.53
CA ASN A 353 19.17 -26.20 -3.96
C ASN A 353 18.50 -27.58 -4.00
N LEU A 354 18.65 -28.28 -5.12
CA LEU A 354 18.11 -29.63 -5.31
C LEU A 354 19.12 -30.70 -4.87
N TYR A 355 18.69 -31.60 -4.00
CA TYR A 355 19.48 -32.75 -3.51
C TYR A 355 18.82 -34.06 -3.90
N LEU A 356 19.63 -35.08 -4.19
CA LEU A 356 19.18 -36.40 -4.64
C LEU A 356 19.85 -37.50 -3.80
N ALA A 357 19.10 -38.58 -3.57
CA ALA A 357 19.64 -39.86 -3.11
C ALA A 357 19.61 -40.89 -4.24
N VAL A 358 20.74 -41.58 -4.46
CA VAL A 358 20.93 -42.51 -5.58
C VAL A 358 21.76 -43.71 -5.11
N ASN A 359 21.12 -44.83 -4.76
CA ASN A 359 21.76 -46.11 -4.43
C ASN A 359 23.12 -46.02 -3.69
N GLY A 360 23.13 -45.38 -2.51
CA GLY A 360 24.33 -45.15 -1.70
C GLY A 360 24.93 -43.74 -1.81
N ASP A 361 24.69 -43.05 -2.93
CA ASP A 361 25.21 -41.71 -3.21
C ASP A 361 24.27 -40.60 -2.74
N PHE A 362 24.86 -39.45 -2.40
CA PHE A 362 24.14 -38.21 -2.13
C PHE A 362 24.69 -37.08 -3.00
N LEU A 363 23.81 -36.43 -3.75
CA LEU A 363 24.18 -35.53 -4.84
C LEU A 363 23.46 -34.18 -4.71
N GLN A 364 24.02 -33.15 -5.34
CA GLN A 364 23.37 -31.87 -5.60
C GLN A 364 23.23 -31.66 -7.11
N VAL A 365 22.10 -31.11 -7.53
CA VAL A 365 21.81 -30.84 -8.95
C VAL A 365 21.60 -29.35 -9.20
N ASP A 366 22.27 -28.82 -10.22
CA ASP A 366 21.99 -27.50 -10.75
C ASP A 366 20.71 -27.57 -11.60
N THR A 367 19.64 -26.90 -11.17
CA THR A 367 18.32 -27.01 -11.81
C THR A 367 18.20 -26.27 -13.14
N LYS A 368 19.22 -25.50 -13.55
CA LYS A 368 19.25 -24.81 -14.85
C LYS A 368 19.91 -25.68 -15.92
N THR A 369 20.96 -26.39 -15.54
CA THR A 369 21.82 -27.15 -16.46
C THR A 369 21.68 -28.66 -16.31
N GLY A 370 21.14 -29.12 -15.18
CA GLY A 370 21.13 -30.50 -14.71
C GLY A 370 22.52 -31.10 -14.47
N ALA A 371 23.52 -30.24 -14.26
CA ALA A 371 24.85 -30.66 -13.82
C ALA A 371 24.78 -31.24 -12.40
N ILE A 372 25.51 -32.34 -12.18
CA ILE A 372 25.52 -33.08 -10.91
C ILE A 372 26.83 -32.82 -10.18
N LYS A 373 26.74 -32.56 -8.88
CA LYS A 373 27.84 -32.51 -7.94
C LYS A 373 27.66 -33.62 -6.90
N THR A 374 28.56 -34.60 -6.89
CA THR A 374 28.59 -35.63 -5.84
C THR A 374 29.04 -35.03 -4.51
N LEU A 375 28.25 -35.21 -3.47
CA LEU A 375 28.56 -34.77 -2.10
C LEU A 375 29.02 -35.95 -1.24
N GLY A 376 28.41 -37.12 -1.45
CA GLY A 376 28.82 -38.41 -0.88
C GLY A 376 28.76 -39.51 -1.95
N ASN A 377 29.78 -40.36 -1.99
CA ASN A 377 29.90 -41.50 -2.91
C ASN A 377 29.86 -42.79 -2.06
N ASP A 378 28.79 -43.56 -2.18
CA ASP A 378 28.50 -44.75 -1.39
C ASP A 378 28.60 -44.49 0.14
N THR A 379 28.05 -43.36 0.59
CA THR A 379 28.11 -42.89 1.98
C THR A 379 26.85 -43.17 2.78
N LEU A 380 25.73 -43.49 2.11
CA LEU A 380 24.48 -43.81 2.76
C LEU A 380 24.47 -45.28 3.21
N ASP A 381 24.09 -45.52 4.47
CA ASP A 381 24.10 -46.87 5.06
C ASP A 381 23.01 -47.82 4.50
N CYS A 382 22.14 -47.26 3.65
CA CYS A 382 21.13 -48.00 2.89
C CYS A 382 20.61 -47.17 1.72
N LYS A 383 19.85 -47.85 0.88
CA LYS A 383 18.91 -47.25 -0.06
C LYS A 383 17.88 -46.36 0.65
N ILE A 384 17.66 -45.16 0.13
CA ILE A 384 16.72 -44.17 0.66
C ILE A 384 15.49 -44.12 -0.24
N GLY A 385 14.34 -44.57 0.23
CA GLY A 385 13.09 -44.57 -0.54
C GLY A 385 12.37 -43.22 -0.56
N ALA A 386 12.61 -42.33 0.41
CA ALA A 386 12.04 -40.99 0.41
C ALA A 386 12.96 -39.97 1.10
N LEU A 387 13.08 -38.76 0.56
CA LEU A 387 13.99 -37.70 0.99
C LEU A 387 13.22 -36.42 1.30
N ALA A 388 13.49 -35.79 2.44
CA ALA A 388 12.94 -34.48 2.79
C ALA A 388 13.99 -33.59 3.43
N ILE A 389 13.87 -32.28 3.25
CA ILE A 389 14.73 -31.28 3.89
C ILE A 389 13.83 -30.31 4.67
N ASP A 390 14.16 -30.08 5.94
CA ASP A 390 13.41 -29.13 6.75
C ASP A 390 13.84 -27.66 6.49
N ALA A 391 13.09 -26.71 7.05
CA ALA A 391 13.39 -25.29 6.90
C ALA A 391 14.77 -24.86 7.44
N SER A 392 15.36 -25.66 8.33
CA SER A 392 16.72 -25.42 8.87
C SER A 392 17.83 -26.00 7.98
N GLY A 393 17.46 -26.75 6.93
CA GLY A 393 18.40 -27.41 6.02
C GLY A 393 18.89 -28.77 6.49
N ARG A 394 18.26 -29.38 7.50
CA ARG A 394 18.55 -30.76 7.89
C ARG A 394 17.91 -31.71 6.90
N VAL A 395 18.66 -32.75 6.51
CA VAL A 395 18.26 -33.70 5.48
C VAL A 395 17.82 -35.00 6.14
N PHE A 396 16.65 -35.51 5.76
CA PHE A 396 16.07 -36.74 6.28
C PHE A 396 15.76 -37.70 5.15
N GLY A 397 16.26 -38.94 5.26
CA GLY A 397 16.01 -40.00 4.30
C GLY A 397 15.35 -41.21 4.95
N LEU A 398 14.17 -41.62 4.51
CA LEU A 398 13.54 -42.87 4.94
C LEU A 398 14.14 -44.05 4.17
N ALA A 399 14.52 -45.11 4.86
CA ALA A 399 15.08 -46.30 4.22
C ALA A 399 14.05 -47.01 3.32
N GLU A 400 14.50 -47.53 2.18
CA GLU A 400 13.68 -48.35 1.27
C GLU A 400 13.32 -49.73 1.87
N LEU A 401 12.32 -50.41 1.28
CA LEU A 401 11.61 -51.61 1.75
C LEU A 401 12.43 -52.70 2.48
N GLY A 402 11.78 -53.36 3.47
CA GLY A 402 12.31 -54.47 4.26
C GLY A 402 12.31 -54.20 5.77
N VAL A 403 13.24 -54.79 6.54
CA VAL A 403 13.35 -54.57 8.01
C VAL A 403 13.66 -53.09 8.36
N LYS A 404 14.05 -52.28 7.37
CA LYS A 404 14.49 -50.88 7.52
C LYS A 404 13.45 -49.83 7.12
N GLY A 405 12.33 -50.18 6.46
CA GLY A 405 11.26 -49.24 5.99
C GLY A 405 10.50 -48.47 7.08
N THR A 406 11.01 -48.50 8.31
CA THR A 406 10.53 -47.73 9.47
C THR A 406 11.63 -46.83 10.02
N ILE A 407 12.79 -46.72 9.38
CA ILE A 407 13.94 -45.95 9.86
C ILE A 407 14.12 -44.70 9.01
N VAL A 408 13.99 -43.53 9.63
CA VAL A 408 14.38 -42.25 9.04
C VAL A 408 15.81 -41.94 9.48
N TYR A 409 16.71 -41.75 8.52
CA TYR A 409 18.08 -41.31 8.74
C TYR A 409 18.17 -39.80 8.64
N GLU A 410 18.90 -39.17 9.56
CA GLU A 410 19.39 -37.81 9.36
C GLU A 410 20.70 -37.89 8.59
N ILE A 411 20.84 -37.12 7.51
CA ILE A 411 21.97 -37.18 6.57
C ILE A 411 22.74 -35.87 6.64
N ASP A 412 24.07 -35.96 6.73
CA ASP A 412 24.96 -34.82 6.64
C ASP A 412 24.92 -34.26 5.21
N ARG A 413 24.36 -33.07 5.07
CA ARG A 413 24.17 -32.42 3.77
C ARG A 413 25.48 -32.18 3.02
N ALA A 414 26.61 -32.03 3.69
CA ALA A 414 27.89 -31.74 3.06
C ALA A 414 28.60 -32.99 2.54
N THR A 415 28.38 -34.13 3.19
CA THR A 415 29.16 -35.36 2.97
C THR A 415 28.32 -36.58 2.58
N GLY A 416 27.00 -36.50 2.68
CA GLY A 416 26.08 -37.61 2.40
C GLY A 416 26.12 -38.75 3.44
N LYS A 417 26.80 -38.56 4.59
CA LYS A 417 26.90 -39.58 5.63
C LYS A 417 25.69 -39.55 6.56
N THR A 418 25.28 -40.71 7.05
CA THR A 418 24.31 -40.79 8.14
C THR A 418 24.83 -40.16 9.42
N ILE A 419 24.06 -39.25 10.00
CA ILE A 419 24.30 -38.62 11.31
C ILE A 419 23.53 -39.36 12.40
N ALA A 420 22.26 -39.70 12.15
CA ALA A 420 21.38 -40.33 13.11
C ALA A 420 20.38 -41.28 12.44
N ALA A 421 19.79 -42.19 13.21
CA ALA A 421 18.77 -43.13 12.76
C ALA A 421 17.57 -43.15 13.73
N HIS A 422 16.37 -42.95 13.19
CA HIS A 422 15.11 -42.83 13.94
C HIS A 422 14.16 -43.95 13.52
N LYS A 423 13.99 -44.96 14.37
CA LYS A 423 12.96 -45.98 14.16
C LYS A 423 11.58 -45.42 14.50
N ILE A 424 10.72 -45.28 13.50
CA ILE A 424 9.38 -44.72 13.55
C ILE A 424 8.35 -45.84 13.78
N ALA A 425 7.60 -45.75 14.87
CA ALA A 425 6.47 -46.63 15.14
C ALA A 425 5.22 -46.16 14.37
N GLY A 426 4.30 -47.08 14.01
CA GLY A 426 3.02 -46.72 13.40
C GLY A 426 2.98 -46.69 11.87
N LEU A 427 4.13 -46.90 11.21
CA LEU A 427 4.18 -47.32 9.80
C LEU A 427 4.03 -48.85 9.74
N ASP A 428 3.34 -49.37 8.73
CA ASP A 428 3.27 -50.82 8.51
C ASP A 428 4.66 -51.33 8.07
N LYS A 429 5.04 -52.54 8.47
CA LYS A 429 6.31 -53.17 8.06
C LYS A 429 6.40 -53.39 6.54
N ASN A 430 5.25 -53.33 5.86
CA ASN A 430 5.12 -53.44 4.41
C ASN A 430 4.77 -52.10 3.74
N SER A 431 4.76 -50.97 4.47
CA SER A 431 4.53 -49.66 3.86
C SER A 431 5.64 -49.37 2.85
N ALA A 432 5.24 -49.01 1.64
CA ALA A 432 6.12 -48.61 0.57
C ALA A 432 6.09 -47.09 0.47
N ILE A 433 6.77 -46.45 1.44
CA ILE A 433 6.87 -45.00 1.47
C ILE A 433 7.91 -44.56 0.45
N GLU A 434 7.44 -43.90 -0.60
CA GLU A 434 8.30 -43.42 -1.69
C GLU A 434 8.22 -41.88 -1.87
N GLY A 435 7.47 -41.18 -1.01
CA GLY A 435 7.48 -39.71 -1.00
C GLY A 435 7.39 -39.14 0.42
N MET A 436 8.19 -38.12 0.71
CA MET A 436 8.18 -37.44 1.99
C MET A 436 8.51 -35.95 1.85
N SER A 437 7.85 -35.08 2.61
CA SER A 437 8.11 -33.64 2.54
C SER A 437 7.68 -32.93 3.83
N PHE A 438 8.36 -31.83 4.16
CA PHE A 438 7.94 -30.96 5.26
C PHE A 438 6.92 -29.95 4.78
N ASP A 439 5.87 -29.73 5.57
CA ASP A 439 5.05 -28.54 5.42
C ASP A 439 5.70 -27.31 6.07
N SER A 440 5.15 -26.13 5.83
CA SER A 440 5.64 -24.87 6.39
C SER A 440 5.56 -24.79 7.92
N ALA A 441 4.78 -25.66 8.57
CA ALA A 441 4.72 -25.78 10.03
C ALA A 441 5.79 -26.71 10.59
N GLY A 442 6.63 -27.31 9.74
CA GLY A 442 7.66 -28.27 10.13
C GLY A 442 7.12 -29.68 10.39
N THR A 443 5.88 -29.98 9.98
CA THR A 443 5.35 -31.34 10.04
C THR A 443 5.92 -32.15 8.88
N LEU A 444 6.50 -33.29 9.19
CA LEU A 444 6.94 -34.24 8.18
C LEU A 444 5.77 -35.09 7.72
N TRP A 445 5.46 -35.03 6.44
CA TRP A 445 4.43 -35.84 5.82
C TRP A 445 5.06 -36.91 4.95
N ALA A 446 4.49 -38.11 4.98
CA ALA A 446 4.90 -39.23 4.17
C ALA A 446 3.69 -39.86 3.50
N VAL A 447 3.94 -40.59 2.42
CA VAL A 447 2.88 -41.27 1.68
C VAL A 447 3.28 -42.68 1.28
N ASP A 448 2.34 -43.61 1.45
CA ASP A 448 2.51 -45.01 1.09
C ASP A 448 1.90 -45.27 -0.28
N ARG A 449 2.74 -45.66 -1.24
CA ARG A 449 2.31 -45.83 -2.62
C ARG A 449 1.34 -46.99 -2.81
N VAL A 450 1.49 -48.03 -2.00
CA VAL A 450 0.70 -49.26 -2.13
C VAL A 450 -0.72 -49.05 -1.61
N THR A 451 -0.86 -48.27 -0.54
CA THR A 451 -2.16 -48.08 0.13
C THR A 451 -2.81 -46.74 -0.18
N GLY A 452 -2.05 -45.78 -0.72
CA GLY A 452 -2.45 -44.37 -0.80
C GLY A 452 -2.61 -43.72 0.58
N ALA A 453 -2.06 -44.29 1.65
CA ALA A 453 -2.16 -43.71 2.98
C ALA A 453 -1.18 -42.55 3.14
N THR A 454 -1.64 -41.42 3.66
CA THR A 454 -0.77 -40.31 4.09
C THR A 454 -0.56 -40.36 5.59
N TYR A 455 0.68 -40.11 6.02
CA TYR A 455 1.09 -40.12 7.41
C TYR A 455 1.70 -38.79 7.82
N LYS A 456 1.46 -38.38 9.06
CA LYS A 456 2.28 -37.39 9.76
C LYS A 456 3.35 -38.14 10.55
N ILE A 457 4.61 -37.83 10.33
CA ILE A 457 5.75 -38.38 11.08
C ILE A 457 6.23 -37.34 12.08
N ASP A 458 6.15 -37.69 13.37
CA ASP A 458 6.79 -36.94 14.44
C ASP A 458 8.16 -37.57 14.71
N LEU A 459 9.22 -36.90 14.28
CA LEU A 459 10.61 -37.35 14.46
C LEU A 459 11.05 -37.33 15.94
N ALA A 460 10.49 -36.43 16.76
CA ALA A 460 10.80 -36.32 18.18
C ALA A 460 10.12 -37.44 18.97
N ALA A 461 8.84 -37.69 18.71
CA ALA A 461 8.09 -38.79 19.30
C ALA A 461 8.39 -40.15 18.65
N LYS A 462 9.11 -40.16 17.51
CA LYS A 462 9.43 -41.34 16.69
C LYS A 462 8.19 -42.15 16.33
N LYS A 463 7.15 -41.44 15.88
CA LYS A 463 5.82 -42.02 15.62
C LYS A 463 5.22 -41.45 14.35
N ALA A 464 4.64 -42.33 13.54
CA ALA A 464 3.75 -41.99 12.44
C ALA A 464 2.28 -42.10 12.87
N VAL A 465 1.47 -41.17 12.39
CA VAL A 465 0.01 -41.15 12.59
C VAL A 465 -0.64 -41.07 11.21
N LEU A 466 -1.51 -42.02 10.90
CA LEU A 466 -2.32 -41.99 9.68
C LEU A 466 -3.15 -40.70 9.68
N ALA A 467 -3.03 -39.92 8.61
CA ALA A 467 -3.78 -38.70 8.40
C ALA A 467 -5.02 -38.95 7.53
N ALA A 468 -4.84 -39.56 6.35
CA ALA A 468 -5.91 -39.88 5.42
C ALA A 468 -5.52 -41.04 4.49
N THR A 469 -6.45 -41.47 3.64
CA THR A 469 -6.20 -42.37 2.51
C THR A 469 -6.64 -41.64 1.24
N THR A 470 -5.70 -41.34 0.33
CA THR A 470 -5.86 -40.31 -0.70
C THR A 470 -6.44 -40.79 -2.03
N LEU A 471 -6.30 -42.06 -2.40
CA LEU A 471 -6.59 -42.51 -3.77
C LEU A 471 -7.39 -43.81 -3.83
N SER A 472 -8.23 -43.93 -4.87
CA SER A 472 -8.88 -45.21 -5.23
C SER A 472 -7.90 -46.12 -5.96
N ASP A 473 -8.12 -47.44 -5.92
CA ASP A 473 -7.25 -48.45 -6.55
C ASP A 473 -6.84 -48.10 -8.00
N LYS A 474 -7.72 -47.50 -8.80
CA LYS A 474 -7.45 -47.12 -10.20
C LYS A 474 -6.43 -45.97 -10.37
N GLN A 475 -6.24 -45.16 -9.33
CA GLN A 475 -5.27 -44.07 -9.31
C GLN A 475 -3.90 -44.54 -8.77
N GLN A 476 -3.82 -45.77 -8.25
CA GLN A 476 -2.64 -46.39 -7.65
C GLN A 476 -1.89 -47.36 -8.61
N PHE A 477 -2.40 -47.63 -9.81
CA PHE A 477 -1.76 -48.56 -10.77
C PHE A 477 -0.71 -47.89 -11.68
N GLY A 478 0.43 -48.56 -11.88
CA GLY A 478 1.68 -48.07 -12.51
C GLY A 478 2.81 -48.07 -11.47
N ASP A 479 3.96 -47.46 -11.75
CA ASP A 479 4.91 -46.97 -10.73
C ASP A 479 4.31 -45.73 -10.02
N GLY A 480 3.07 -45.89 -9.54
CA GLY A 480 2.19 -44.82 -9.11
C GLY A 480 2.41 -44.46 -7.65
N PHE A 481 2.49 -43.15 -7.38
CA PHE A 481 2.61 -42.50 -6.07
C PHE A 481 4.00 -42.58 -5.41
N GLU A 482 5.02 -42.13 -6.13
CA GLU A 482 6.42 -42.17 -5.69
C GLU A 482 6.94 -40.80 -5.29
N ALA A 483 6.04 -39.84 -5.06
CA ALA A 483 6.47 -38.49 -4.77
C ALA A 483 5.44 -37.62 -4.06
N LEU A 484 5.92 -36.78 -3.15
CA LEU A 484 5.13 -35.82 -2.39
C LEU A 484 5.84 -34.47 -2.37
N ALA A 485 5.26 -33.49 -3.06
CA ALA A 485 5.71 -32.10 -2.99
C ALA A 485 4.67 -31.26 -2.22
N ILE A 486 5.06 -30.68 -1.08
CA ILE A 486 4.17 -29.85 -0.24
C ILE A 486 4.56 -28.39 -0.38
N ASP A 487 3.54 -27.53 -0.43
CA ASP A 487 3.71 -26.08 -0.38
C ASP A 487 4.32 -25.65 0.96
N GLY A 488 5.62 -25.36 0.94
CA GLY A 488 6.41 -24.98 2.12
C GLY A 488 6.40 -23.49 2.44
N ALA A 489 5.74 -22.63 1.67
CA ALA A 489 5.74 -21.19 1.90
C ALA A 489 4.36 -20.70 2.36
N VAL A 490 4.28 -20.17 3.59
CA VAL A 490 3.19 -19.25 3.94
C VAL A 490 3.45 -17.97 3.16
N VAL A 491 2.81 -17.80 2.01
CA VAL A 491 2.69 -16.46 1.42
C VAL A 491 1.63 -15.74 2.24
N LYS A 492 2.07 -14.79 3.06
CA LYS A 492 1.18 -13.78 3.63
C LYS A 492 0.65 -12.97 2.45
N THR A 493 -0.64 -13.07 2.16
CA THR A 493 -1.27 -12.25 1.13
C THR A 493 -1.71 -10.95 1.78
N LEU A 494 -1.32 -9.81 1.22
CA LEU A 494 -1.89 -8.51 1.59
C LEU A 494 -3.37 -8.53 1.20
N VAL A 495 -4.24 -8.45 2.20
CA VAL A 495 -5.69 -8.47 2.01
C VAL A 495 -6.34 -7.15 2.32
N ASP A 496 -5.64 -6.31 3.08
CA ASP A 496 -6.09 -4.97 3.43
C ASP A 496 -4.89 -4.09 3.75
N LEU A 497 -5.06 -2.78 3.57
CA LEU A 497 -4.03 -1.77 3.77
C LEU A 497 -4.73 -0.52 4.30
N ASN A 498 -4.25 0.07 5.39
CA ASN A 498 -4.83 1.30 5.94
C ASN A 498 -3.78 2.40 6.03
N ALA A 499 -4.15 3.61 5.64
CA ALA A 499 -3.47 4.83 6.09
C ALA A 499 -3.87 5.11 7.55
N LEU A 500 -2.89 5.29 8.44
CA LEU A 500 -3.12 5.67 9.83
C LEU A 500 -2.31 6.93 10.14
N GLY A 501 -2.99 7.97 10.62
CA GLY A 501 -2.35 9.30 10.70
C GLY A 501 -2.25 9.93 9.31
N GLY A 502 -1.47 11.00 9.23
CA GLY A 502 -1.27 11.82 8.04
C GLY A 502 -2.48 12.66 7.63
N ASP A 503 -2.33 13.35 6.50
CA ASP A 503 -3.33 14.33 6.08
C ASP A 503 -4.64 13.69 5.62
N VAL A 504 -5.75 14.33 5.98
CA VAL A 504 -7.08 13.98 5.48
C VAL A 504 -7.64 15.11 4.64
N VAL A 505 -7.75 14.85 3.34
CA VAL A 505 -8.21 15.82 2.35
C VAL A 505 -9.61 15.44 1.83
N THR A 506 -10.53 16.38 1.96
CA THR A 506 -11.85 16.39 1.30
C THR A 506 -11.92 17.66 0.46
N THR A 507 -11.78 17.59 -0.87
CA THR A 507 -11.72 18.81 -1.71
C THR A 507 -13.10 19.36 -2.06
N GLY A 508 -14.14 18.53 -2.01
CA GLY A 508 -15.52 18.89 -2.25
C GLY A 508 -15.94 18.70 -3.71
N LEU A 509 -16.68 19.67 -4.24
CA LEU A 509 -17.09 19.70 -5.65
C LEU A 509 -16.13 20.62 -6.39
N GLY A 510 -15.50 20.16 -7.45
CA GLY A 510 -14.52 20.99 -8.14
C GLY A 510 -13.88 20.29 -9.33
N SER A 511 -12.83 20.91 -9.85
CA SER A 511 -11.84 20.22 -10.68
C SER A 511 -10.51 20.35 -9.98
N ASP A 512 -10.27 19.41 -9.05
CA ASP A 512 -9.29 19.59 -8.00
C ASP A 512 -7.91 19.09 -8.41
N ARG A 513 -6.89 19.67 -7.78
CA ARG A 513 -5.49 19.36 -8.04
C ARG A 513 -4.80 19.09 -6.72
N LEU A 514 -4.46 17.83 -6.50
CA LEU A 514 -3.75 17.41 -5.31
C LEU A 514 -2.30 17.14 -5.69
N TYR A 515 -1.39 17.72 -4.92
CA TYR A 515 0.04 17.69 -5.17
C TYR A 515 0.74 16.95 -4.04
N TYR A 516 1.45 15.88 -4.40
CA TYR A 516 2.26 15.09 -3.49
C TYR A 516 3.70 15.01 -4.01
N ALA A 517 4.65 15.19 -3.11
CA ALA A 517 6.07 15.03 -3.32
C ALA A 517 6.63 13.82 -2.57
N ALA A 518 7.91 13.53 -2.83
CA ALA A 518 8.60 12.45 -2.15
C ALA A 518 8.92 12.83 -0.70
N GLY A 519 8.42 12.03 0.24
CA GLY A 519 8.56 12.28 1.68
C GLY A 519 7.37 12.99 2.32
N ASP A 520 6.25 13.10 1.61
CA ASP A 520 5.03 13.76 2.10
C ASP A 520 4.29 12.95 3.18
N GLY A 521 4.56 11.64 3.29
CA GLY A 521 3.94 10.82 4.32
C GLY A 521 2.77 9.97 3.81
N VAL A 522 1.79 9.73 4.68
CA VAL A 522 0.71 8.78 4.43
C VAL A 522 -0.65 9.46 4.47
N ASP A 523 -1.16 9.82 3.30
CA ASP A 523 -2.32 10.68 3.16
C ASP A 523 -3.59 9.95 2.72
N THR A 524 -4.74 10.53 3.07
CA THR A 524 -6.06 10.05 2.66
C THR A 524 -6.87 11.14 1.94
N ILE A 525 -7.30 10.84 0.71
CA ILE A 525 -8.25 11.63 -0.05
C ILE A 525 -9.62 10.94 -0.01
N THR A 526 -10.65 11.66 0.41
CA THR A 526 -11.93 11.08 0.80
C THR A 526 -13.04 11.15 -0.26
N ASP A 527 -12.90 12.02 -1.26
CA ASP A 527 -13.95 12.33 -2.25
C ASP A 527 -13.45 12.48 -3.70
N PHE A 528 -12.25 11.96 -4.01
CA PHE A 528 -11.61 12.10 -5.32
C PHE A 528 -12.52 11.68 -6.50
N ASP A 529 -12.88 12.64 -7.36
CA ASP A 529 -13.64 12.43 -8.59
C ASP A 529 -12.70 12.17 -9.76
N VAL A 530 -12.57 10.89 -10.13
CA VAL A 530 -11.74 10.42 -11.26
C VAL A 530 -12.04 11.11 -12.61
N ALA A 531 -13.20 11.74 -12.79
CA ALA A 531 -13.54 12.44 -14.03
C ALA A 531 -13.03 13.89 -14.08
N ASN A 532 -12.91 14.55 -12.92
CA ASN A 532 -12.68 15.99 -12.83
C ASN A 532 -11.35 16.33 -12.12
N ASP A 533 -10.94 15.48 -11.17
CA ASP A 533 -9.79 15.74 -10.33
C ASP A 533 -8.50 15.17 -10.92
N THR A 534 -7.39 15.73 -10.46
CA THR A 534 -6.05 15.36 -10.90
C THR A 534 -5.11 15.22 -9.72
N LEU A 535 -4.31 14.15 -9.77
CA LEU A 535 -3.29 13.86 -8.78
C LEU A 535 -1.91 14.00 -9.40
N HIS A 536 -1.11 14.89 -8.82
CA HIS A 536 0.23 15.24 -9.24
C HIS A 536 1.26 14.64 -8.28
N ILE A 537 2.29 13.98 -8.84
CA ILE A 537 3.36 13.32 -8.11
C ILE A 537 4.70 13.93 -8.52
N ALA A 538 5.44 14.49 -7.56
CA ALA A 538 6.80 14.97 -7.73
C ALA A 538 7.81 14.05 -7.03
N GLY A 539 9.06 13.99 -7.53
CA GLY A 539 10.15 13.25 -6.89
C GLY A 539 10.15 11.72 -7.08
N TYR A 540 9.06 11.13 -7.60
CA TYR A 540 8.99 9.73 -8.01
C TYR A 540 8.81 9.58 -9.53
N ALA A 541 9.54 8.65 -10.12
CA ALA A 541 9.31 8.24 -11.50
C ALA A 541 8.16 7.22 -11.60
N ALA A 542 7.47 7.17 -12.74
CA ALA A 542 6.33 6.29 -12.94
C ALA A 542 6.62 4.80 -12.72
N ASP A 543 7.86 4.34 -12.97
CA ASP A 543 8.28 2.96 -12.73
C ASP A 543 8.44 2.61 -11.24
N ARG A 544 8.52 3.63 -10.37
CA ARG A 544 8.52 3.50 -8.91
C ARG A 544 7.13 3.56 -8.28
N VAL A 545 6.06 3.77 -9.05
CA VAL A 545 4.70 3.81 -8.52
C VAL A 545 4.01 2.46 -8.69
N ARG A 546 3.34 2.01 -7.64
CA ARG A 546 2.44 0.86 -7.66
C ARG A 546 1.06 1.32 -7.24
N ILE A 547 0.05 0.81 -7.93
CA ILE A 547 -1.36 1.12 -7.66
C ILE A 547 -2.05 -0.20 -7.39
N ASP A 548 -2.61 -0.29 -6.19
CA ASP A 548 -3.32 -1.46 -5.71
C ASP A 548 -4.73 -1.05 -5.29
N VAL A 549 -5.67 -1.99 -5.27
CA VAL A 549 -7.04 -1.74 -4.83
C VAL A 549 -7.38 -2.72 -3.72
N PHE A 550 -7.73 -2.21 -2.54
CA PHE A 550 -8.16 -2.99 -1.38
C PHE A 550 -9.49 -2.44 -0.88
N ASN A 551 -10.46 -3.33 -0.60
CA ASN A 551 -11.78 -2.97 -0.06
C ASN A 551 -12.58 -1.87 -0.79
N GLY A 552 -12.26 -1.59 -2.06
CA GLY A 552 -12.91 -0.54 -2.85
C GLY A 552 -12.15 0.78 -2.90
N ASP A 553 -11.03 0.87 -2.18
CA ASP A 553 -10.14 2.02 -2.14
C ASP A 553 -8.90 1.77 -3.01
N THR A 554 -8.37 2.83 -3.60
CA THR A 554 -7.11 2.78 -4.35
C THR A 554 -5.96 3.22 -3.45
N PHE A 555 -4.88 2.45 -3.45
CA PHE A 555 -3.65 2.77 -2.74
C PHE A 555 -2.53 2.98 -3.74
N ILE A 556 -1.90 4.14 -3.68
CA ILE A 556 -0.76 4.52 -4.50
C ILE A 556 0.46 4.44 -3.60
N ARG A 557 1.36 3.51 -3.93
CA ARG A 557 2.55 3.19 -3.14
C ARG A 557 3.81 3.43 -3.94
N PHE A 558 4.88 3.77 -3.25
CA PHE A 558 6.17 4.05 -3.87
C PHE A 558 7.15 2.93 -3.55
N THR A 559 7.87 2.46 -4.56
CA THR A 559 8.84 1.38 -4.40
C THR A 559 10.24 1.91 -4.12
N ASP A 560 10.99 1.21 -3.27
CA ASP A 560 12.39 1.48 -2.98
C ASP A 560 13.21 0.18 -2.94
N SER A 561 14.35 0.20 -2.24
CA SER A 561 15.24 -0.97 -2.08
C SER A 561 15.05 -1.71 -0.74
N SER A 562 14.01 -1.39 0.02
CA SER A 562 13.72 -2.06 1.29
C SER A 562 13.39 -3.55 1.06
N PRO A 563 13.43 -4.39 2.10
CA PRO A 563 13.14 -5.82 1.97
C PRO A 563 11.73 -6.16 1.48
N ASP A 564 10.74 -5.31 1.73
CA ASP A 564 9.38 -5.48 1.22
C ASP A 564 9.16 -4.76 -0.12
N GLY A 565 10.10 -3.88 -0.50
CA GLY A 565 10.16 -3.19 -1.78
C GLY A 565 9.33 -1.91 -1.83
N PHE A 566 8.87 -1.40 -0.68
CA PHE A 566 8.08 -0.19 -0.56
C PHE A 566 8.69 0.80 0.43
N VAL A 567 8.36 2.08 0.19
CA VAL A 567 8.59 3.17 1.14
C VAL A 567 7.52 3.05 2.23
N ASP A 568 7.94 2.78 3.46
CA ASP A 568 7.04 2.46 4.59
C ASP A 568 6.22 3.65 5.09
N ASP A 569 6.72 4.87 4.84
CA ASP A 569 6.21 6.18 5.27
C ASP A 569 5.76 7.02 4.06
N ALA A 570 5.39 6.39 2.93
CA ALA A 570 4.86 7.11 1.79
C ALA A 570 3.74 6.34 1.08
N MET A 571 2.51 6.84 1.17
CA MET A 571 1.34 6.24 0.54
C MET A 571 0.21 7.25 0.37
N ILE A 572 -0.54 7.15 -0.72
CA ILE A 572 -1.78 7.92 -0.91
C ILE A 572 -2.96 6.94 -1.01
N GLN A 573 -3.97 7.11 -0.14
CA GLN A 573 -5.24 6.40 -0.21
C GLN A 573 -6.31 7.27 -0.88
N LEU A 574 -6.94 6.75 -1.94
CA LEU A 574 -8.15 7.32 -2.54
C LEU A 574 -9.36 6.49 -2.08
N SER A 575 -10.10 7.03 -1.12
CA SER A 575 -11.25 6.35 -0.51
C SER A 575 -12.41 6.21 -1.51
N GLY A 576 -12.97 5.02 -1.62
CA GLY A 576 -14.11 4.72 -2.49
C GLY A 576 -13.79 4.71 -4.00
N VAL A 577 -12.52 4.88 -4.38
CA VAL A 577 -12.08 4.87 -5.78
C VAL A 577 -11.48 3.50 -6.12
N ALA A 578 -12.11 2.75 -7.03
CA ALA A 578 -11.62 1.42 -7.43
C ALA A 578 -11.06 1.33 -8.87
N ASN A 579 -11.21 2.41 -9.64
CA ASN A 579 -10.92 2.43 -11.09
C ASN A 579 -9.87 3.49 -11.46
N PHE A 580 -8.82 3.59 -10.65
CA PHE A 580 -7.70 4.49 -10.89
C PHE A 580 -6.52 3.76 -11.53
N ALA A 581 -5.79 4.42 -12.44
CA ALA A 581 -4.69 3.82 -13.18
C ALA A 581 -3.47 4.75 -13.26
N LEU A 582 -2.29 4.17 -13.49
CA LEU A 582 -1.01 4.91 -13.54
C LEU A 582 -1.03 6.04 -14.59
N SER A 583 -1.78 5.88 -15.68
CA SER A 583 -1.94 6.91 -16.71
C SER A 583 -2.75 8.14 -16.28
N MET A 584 -3.47 8.05 -15.15
CA MET A 584 -4.25 9.15 -14.58
C MET A 584 -3.38 10.08 -13.73
N LEU A 585 -2.22 9.60 -13.26
CA LEU A 585 -1.24 10.41 -12.55
C LEU A 585 -0.56 11.42 -13.47
N LYS A 586 -0.28 12.61 -12.92
CA LYS A 586 0.60 13.61 -13.52
C LYS A 586 1.93 13.58 -12.80
N PHE A 587 3.03 13.39 -13.54
CA PHE A 587 4.37 13.38 -12.97
C PHE A 587 5.05 14.70 -13.23
N GLU A 588 5.69 15.24 -12.20
CA GLU A 588 6.24 16.59 -12.17
C GLU A 588 7.75 16.53 -11.88
N ASP A 589 8.53 17.34 -12.59
CA ASP A 589 9.99 17.30 -12.51
C ASP A 589 10.55 18.02 -11.26
N THR A 590 9.76 18.88 -10.63
CA THR A 590 10.16 19.70 -9.47
C THR A 590 9.14 19.59 -8.33
N PRO A 591 9.59 19.48 -7.06
CA PRO A 591 8.73 19.68 -5.90
C PRO A 591 8.15 21.10 -5.86
N TRP A 592 7.01 21.25 -5.18
CA TRP A 592 6.21 22.47 -5.12
C TRP A 592 6.61 23.39 -3.98
#